data_AF-A0A7S2IY86-F1
#
_entry.id   AF-A0A7S2IY86-F1
#
_cell.length_a   1.000
_cell.length_b   1.000
_cell.length_c   1.000
_cell.angle_alpha   90.00
_cell.angle_beta   90.00
_cell.angle_gamma   90.00
#
_symmetry.space_group_name_H-M   'P 1'
#
loop_
_entity.id
_entity.type
_entity.pdbx_description
1 polymer ?
#
loop_
_entity_poly.entity_id
_entity_poly.type
_entity_poly.pdbx_seq_one_letter_code
_entity_poly.pdbx_strand_id
1 'polypeptide(L)'
;MNPIFNTMHSCGYKANYMDLTKDYSGLFMGFGNTFATLGNYVMPLAVGFALRVSGGDWAPAFQCICFLDICAALAALLGTSVERIDPWLASLRKVPRAKA
;
A
#
# COMPACT_ATOMS: atom_id res chain seq x y z
N MET A 1 -22.91 -1.78 2.66
CA MET A 1 -21.48 -1.80 2.31
C MET A 1 -21.33 -2.72 1.09
N ASN A 2 -21.03 -2.18 -0.09
CA ASN A 2 -21.07 -2.96 -1.34
C ASN A 2 -19.87 -3.92 -1.39
N PRO A 3 -20.06 -5.25 -1.41
CA PRO A 3 -18.97 -6.23 -1.30
C PRO A 3 -17.99 -6.17 -2.49
N ILE A 4 -18.46 -5.69 -3.64
CA ILE A 4 -17.70 -5.60 -4.90
C ILE A 4 -16.50 -4.65 -4.79
N PHE A 5 -16.67 -3.47 -4.19
CA PHE A 5 -15.57 -2.51 -4.08
C PHE A 5 -14.47 -3.00 -3.13
N ASN A 6 -14.85 -3.71 -2.06
CA ASN A 6 -13.90 -4.22 -1.07
C ASN A 6 -13.08 -5.41 -1.62
N THR A 7 -13.69 -6.25 -2.47
CA THR A 7 -12.99 -7.34 -3.16
C THR A 7 -12.08 -6.81 -4.27
N MET A 8 -12.48 -5.79 -5.03
CA MET A 8 -11.62 -5.19 -6.07
C MET A 8 -10.32 -4.59 -5.50
N HIS A 9 -10.39 -3.90 -4.35
CA HIS A 9 -9.22 -3.39 -3.65
C HIS A 9 -8.27 -4.53 -3.23
N SER A 10 -8.84 -5.61 -2.68
CA SER A 10 -8.08 -6.77 -2.24
C SER A 10 -7.41 -7.51 -3.39
N CYS A 11 -8.08 -7.64 -4.54
CA CYS A 11 -7.56 -8.37 -5.70
C CYS A 11 -6.36 -7.65 -6.34
N GLY A 12 -6.42 -6.33 -6.51
CA GLY A 12 -5.33 -5.58 -7.17
C GLY A 12 -4.04 -5.58 -6.37
N TYR A 13 -4.10 -5.20 -5.09
CA TYR A 13 -2.89 -5.05 -4.27
C TYR A 13 -2.30 -6.39 -3.82
N LYS A 14 -3.14 -7.41 -3.49
CA LYS A 14 -2.62 -8.73 -3.11
C LYS A 14 -2.01 -9.48 -4.28
N ALA A 15 -2.62 -9.43 -5.47
CA ALA A 15 -2.07 -10.10 -6.64
C ALA A 15 -0.68 -9.56 -6.98
N ASN A 16 -0.49 -8.23 -6.89
CA ASN A 16 0.78 -7.60 -7.19
C ASN A 16 1.95 -8.11 -6.30
N TYR A 17 1.75 -8.33 -5.00
CA TYR A 17 2.82 -8.92 -4.17
C TYR A 17 3.15 -10.37 -4.53
N MET A 18 2.14 -11.14 -4.93
CA MET A 18 2.32 -12.54 -5.33
C MET A 18 3.03 -12.66 -6.67
N ASP A 19 2.86 -11.68 -7.56
CA ASP A 19 3.58 -11.62 -8.84
C ASP A 19 5.03 -11.16 -8.66
N LEU A 20 5.28 -10.23 -7.72
CA LEU A 20 6.61 -9.66 -7.48
C LEU A 20 7.62 -10.67 -6.93
N THR A 21 7.19 -11.51 -5.97
CA THR A 21 8.04 -12.54 -5.36
C THR A 21 7.26 -13.75 -4.86
N LYS A 22 7.72 -14.95 -5.21
CA LYS A 22 7.13 -16.20 -4.69
C LYS A 22 7.66 -16.54 -3.29
N ASP A 23 8.95 -16.29 -3.06
CA ASP A 23 9.67 -16.74 -1.86
C ASP A 23 9.37 -15.86 -0.62
N TYR A 24 9.09 -14.57 -0.82
CA TYR A 24 8.86 -13.61 0.27
C TYR A 24 7.45 -13.00 0.28
N SER A 25 6.50 -13.56 -0.49
CA SER A 25 5.13 -13.05 -0.64
C SER A 25 4.43 -12.80 0.70
N GLY A 26 4.58 -13.71 1.66
CA GLY A 26 3.99 -13.58 3.00
C GLY A 26 4.54 -12.40 3.81
N LEU A 27 5.85 -12.13 3.72
CA LEU A 27 6.49 -11.01 4.42
C LEU A 27 6.04 -9.67 3.81
N PHE A 28 6.06 -9.56 2.48
CA PHE A 28 5.60 -8.37 1.76
C PHE A 28 4.13 -8.06 2.03
N MET A 29 3.28 -9.08 2.01
CA MET A 29 1.86 -8.95 2.36
C MET A 29 1.68 -8.50 3.82
N GLY A 30 2.47 -9.05 4.76
CA GLY A 30 2.45 -8.64 6.16
C GLY A 30 2.85 -7.16 6.37
N PHE A 31 3.89 -6.70 5.67
CA PHE A 31 4.28 -5.29 5.66
C PHE A 31 3.17 -4.40 5.11
N GLY A 32 2.60 -4.75 3.96
CA GLY A 32 1.47 -4.02 3.36
C GLY A 32 0.29 -3.91 4.33
N ASN A 33 -0.08 -5.02 4.98
CA ASN A 33 -1.16 -5.03 5.96
C ASN A 33 -0.87 -4.18 7.21
N THR A 34 0.40 -4.09 7.62
CA THR A 34 0.80 -3.25 8.76
C THR A 34 0.59 -1.77 8.45
N PHE A 35 1.04 -1.32 7.27
CA PHE A 35 0.81 0.06 6.84
C PHE A 35 -0.67 0.37 6.65
N ALA A 36 -1.46 -0.57 6.10
CA ALA A 36 -2.91 -0.41 5.98
C ALA A 36 -3.59 -0.26 7.35
N THR A 37 -3.19 -1.09 8.32
CA THR A 37 -3.73 -1.04 9.69
C THR A 37 -3.34 0.25 10.40
N LEU A 38 -2.09 0.70 10.23
CA LEU A 38 -1.63 1.99 10.75
C LEU A 38 -2.43 3.14 10.13
N GLY A 39 -2.69 3.11 8.82
CA GLY A 39 -3.55 4.07 8.14
C GLY A 39 -4.95 4.12 8.75
N ASN A 40 -5.56 2.95 9.00
CA ASN A 40 -6.87 2.87 9.67
C ASN A 40 -6.88 3.46 11.09
N TYR A 41 -5.76 3.39 11.80
CA TYR A 41 -5.63 4.02 13.12
C TYR A 41 -5.43 5.53 13.04
N VAL A 42 -4.58 6.00 12.11
CA VAL A 42 -4.22 7.42 11.97
C VAL A 42 -5.35 8.24 11.33
N MET A 43 -6.10 7.65 10.41
CA MET A 43 -7.08 8.41 9.61
C MET A 43 -8.22 9.02 10.44
N PRO A 44 -8.84 8.31 11.41
CA PRO A 44 -9.82 8.92 12.32
C PRO A 44 -9.26 10.09 13.13
N LEU A 45 -7.99 10.02 13.55
CA LEU A 45 -7.33 11.10 14.29
C LEU A 45 -7.11 12.32 13.39
N ALA A 46 -6.69 12.10 12.15
CA ALA A 46 -6.50 13.16 11.16
C ALA A 46 -7.83 13.85 10.80
N VAL A 47 -8.90 13.10 10.60
CA VAL A 47 -10.25 13.65 10.35
C VAL A 47 -10.76 14.44 11.56
N GLY A 48 -10.59 13.91 12.77
CA GLY A 48 -10.95 14.63 14.00
C GLY A 48 -10.18 15.95 14.17
N PHE A 49 -8.89 15.95 13.82
CA PHE A 49 -8.08 17.17 13.81
C PHE A 49 -8.55 18.17 12.75
N ALA A 50 -8.81 17.70 11.52
CA ALA A 50 -9.29 18.55 10.43
C ALA A 50 -10.61 19.25 10.80
N LEU A 51 -11.57 18.50 11.34
CA LEU A 51 -12.86 19.04 11.80
C LEU A 51 -12.71 20.04 12.94
N ARG A 52 -11.77 19.81 13.86
CA ARG A 52 -11.52 20.74 14.96
C ARG A 52 -10.99 22.08 14.46
N VAL A 53 -10.08 22.06 13.49
CA VAL A 53 -9.44 23.27 12.93
C VAL A 53 -10.40 24.01 11.99
N SER A 54 -11.26 23.30 11.27
CA SER A 54 -12.22 23.89 10.32
C SER A 54 -13.53 24.37 10.94
N GLY A 55 -13.70 24.26 12.27
CA GLY A 55 -14.94 24.62 12.95
C GLY A 55 -16.10 23.67 12.66
N GLY A 56 -15.81 22.41 12.31
CA GLY A 56 -16.80 21.38 11.99
C GLY A 56 -17.11 21.24 10.50
N ASP A 57 -16.42 21.97 9.63
CA ASP A 57 -16.54 21.80 8.18
C ASP A 57 -15.82 20.52 7.72
N TRP A 58 -16.54 19.68 6.97
CA TRP A 58 -16.06 18.42 6.43
C TRP A 58 -15.30 18.57 5.11
N ALA A 59 -15.46 19.70 4.41
CA ALA A 59 -14.84 19.91 3.10
C ALA A 59 -13.30 19.70 3.13
N PRO A 60 -12.54 20.23 4.12
CA PRO A 60 -11.11 19.97 4.19
C PRO A 60 -10.76 18.49 4.39
N ALA A 61 -11.54 17.76 5.19
CA ALA A 61 -11.32 16.32 5.41
C ALA A 61 -11.52 15.52 4.11
N PHE A 62 -12.59 15.80 3.35
CA PHE A 62 -12.82 15.16 2.05
C PHE A 62 -11.78 15.55 1.00
N GLN A 63 -11.35 16.81 0.97
CA GLN A 63 -10.28 17.25 0.07
C GLN A 63 -8.96 16.53 0.36
N CYS A 64 -8.61 16.35 1.63
CA CYS A 64 -7.43 15.57 2.02
C CYS A 64 -7.54 14.11 1.56
N ILE A 65 -8.72 13.47 1.72
CA ILE A 65 -8.94 12.09 1.26
C ILE A 65 -8.80 12.01 -0.26
N CYS A 66 -9.47 12.89 -1.01
CA CYS A 66 -9.38 12.92 -2.47
C CYS A 66 -7.93 13.12 -2.94
N PHE A 67 -7.18 14.01 -2.29
CA PHE A 67 -5.77 14.23 -2.60
C PHE A 67 -4.92 12.98 -2.37
N LEU A 68 -5.11 12.31 -1.22
CA LEU A 68 -4.40 11.07 -0.91
C LEU A 68 -4.73 9.96 -1.91
N ASP A 69 -5.99 9.81 -2.31
CA ASP A 69 -6.42 8.83 -3.31
C ASP A 69 -5.80 9.09 -4.69
N ILE A 70 -5.72 10.36 -5.11
CA ILE A 70 -5.06 10.73 -6.37
C ILE A 70 -3.55 10.42 -6.29
N CYS A 71 -2.88 10.78 -5.19
CA CYS A 71 -1.48 10.45 -4.99
C CYS A 71 -1.22 8.94 -4.99
N ALA A 72 -2.09 8.17 -4.34
CA ALA A 72 -2.00 6.71 -4.33
C ALA A 72 -2.21 6.11 -5.73
N ALA A 73 -3.17 6.63 -6.50
CA ALA A 73 -3.40 6.22 -7.88
C ALA A 73 -2.19 6.52 -8.77
N LEU A 74 -1.58 7.70 -8.63
CA LEU A 74 -0.35 8.07 -9.35
C LEU A 74 0.83 7.16 -8.98
N ALA A 75 1.02 6.90 -7.68
CA ALA A 75 2.06 5.99 -7.20
C ALA A 75 1.85 4.56 -7.74
N ALA A 76 0.60 4.09 -7.81
CA ALA A 76 0.28 2.81 -8.40
C ALA A 76 0.60 2.79 -9.90
N LEU A 77 0.14 3.79 -10.67
CA LEU A 77 0.40 3.88 -12.10
C LEU A 77 1.91 3.88 -12.44
N LEU A 78 2.73 4.52 -11.62
CA LEU A 78 4.17 4.62 -11.82
C LEU A 78 4.95 3.44 -11.24
N GLY A 79 4.42 2.77 -10.22
CA GLY A 79 5.15 1.83 -9.39
C GLY A 79 4.71 0.36 -9.49
N THR A 80 3.55 0.07 -10.08
CA THR A 80 3.13 -1.32 -10.28
C THR A 80 3.82 -1.92 -11.49
N SER A 81 4.35 -3.13 -11.33
CA SER A 81 4.94 -3.92 -12.42
C SER A 81 4.47 -5.37 -12.30
N VAL A 82 4.25 -5.99 -13.45
CA VAL A 82 3.97 -7.43 -13.56
C VAL A 82 5.24 -8.26 -13.71
N GLU A 83 6.40 -7.61 -13.79
CA GLU A 83 7.68 -8.29 -13.92
C GLU A 83 8.15 -8.80 -12.56
N ARG A 84 8.42 -10.10 -12.49
CA ARG A 84 8.86 -10.77 -11.27
C ARG A 84 10.28 -10.33 -10.93
N ILE A 85 10.51 -9.94 -9.67
CA ILE A 85 11.83 -9.48 -9.18
C ILE A 85 12.70 -10.67 -8.72
N ASP A 86 12.11 -11.86 -8.50
CA ASP A 86 12.83 -13.07 -8.09
C ASP A 86 14.09 -13.41 -8.93
N PRO A 87 14.10 -13.28 -10.28
CA PRO A 87 15.31 -13.53 -11.07
C PRO A 87 16.45 -12.56 -10.76
N TRP A 88 16.13 -11.28 -10.51
CA TRP A 88 17.10 -10.27 -10.10
C TRP A 88 17.61 -10.55 -8.68
N LEU A 89 16.73 -10.89 -7.73
CA LEU A 89 17.11 -11.33 -6.38
C LEU A 89 18.02 -12.56 -6.39
N ALA A 90 17.72 -13.53 -7.25
CA ALA A 90 18.54 -14.72 -7.43
C ALA A 90 19.94 -14.39 -7.99
N SER A 91 20.06 -13.36 -8.83
CA SER A 91 21.35 -12.88 -9.34
C SER A 91 22.24 -12.28 -8.25
N LEU A 92 21.66 -11.53 -7.30
CA LEU A 92 22.39 -10.96 -6.17
C LEU A 92 22.90 -12.03 -5.20
N ARG A 93 22.15 -13.14 -5.07
CA ARG A 93 22.53 -14.27 -4.23
C ARG A 93 23.73 -15.06 -4.75
N LYS A 94 24.11 -14.90 -6.03
CA LYS A 94 25.31 -15.55 -6.61
C LYS A 94 26.62 -14.88 -6.20
N VAL A 95 26.59 -13.71 -5.54
CA VAL A 95 27.80 -13.14 -4.92
C VAL A 95 28.22 -14.06 -3.77
N PRO A 96 29.43 -14.67 -3.80
CA PRO A 96 29.86 -15.57 -2.74
C PRO A 96 29.87 -14.79 -1.42
N ARG A 97 29.16 -15.28 -0.40
CA ARG A 97 29.43 -14.84 0.96
C ARG A 97 30.89 -15.18 1.24
N ALA A 98 31.74 -14.17 1.35
CA ALA A 98 33.07 -14.34 1.92
C ALA A 98 32.89 -15.05 3.26
N LYS A 99 33.38 -16.29 3.34
CA LYS A 99 33.38 -17.04 4.59
C LYS A 99 34.25 -16.23 5.57
N ALA A 100 33.62 -15.73 6.62
CA ALA A 100 34.31 -15.20 7.78
C ALA A 100 35.01 -16.34 8.54
#